data_AF-A0A1F5WGN4-F1
#
_entry.id   AF-A0A1F5WGN4-F1
#
_cell.length_a   1.000
_cell.length_b   1.000
_cell.length_c   1.000
_cell.angle_alpha   90.00
_cell.angle_beta   90.00
_cell.angle_gamma   90.00
#
_symmetry.space_group_name_H-M   'P 1'
#
loop_
_entity.id
_entity.type
_entity.pdbx_description
1 polymer ?
#
loop_
_entity_poly.entity_id
_entity_poly.type
_entity_poly.pdbx_seq_one_letter_code
_entity_poly.pdbx_strand_id
1 'polypeptide(L)' 'MVQVIKKENESTGAMLRRFSKRVQLSRFVSRARSRRFYVPLGSDYTKKKEALRRVAWEKDMERTRKLGKVE' A
#
# COMPACT_ATOMS: atom_id res chain seq x y z
N MET A 1 1.32 -13.57 -10.08
CA MET A 1 1.76 -13.14 -11.43
C MET A 1 0.73 -12.13 -11.94
N VAL A 2 1.16 -10.98 -12.45
CA VAL A 2 0.25 -9.97 -13.03
C VAL A 2 0.41 -10.01 -14.53
N GLN A 3 -0.67 -10.32 -15.25
CA GLN A 3 -0.68 -10.37 -16.70
C GLN A 3 -1.81 -9.48 -17.23
N VAL A 4 -1.54 -8.77 -18.34
CA VAL A 4 -2.53 -7.99 -19.09
C VAL A 4 -2.35 -8.32 -20.56
N ILE A 5 -3.43 -8.74 -21.21
CA ILE A 5 -3.48 -9.00 -22.65
C ILE A 5 -4.03 -7.73 -23.35
N LYS A 6 -3.50 -7.40 -24.52
CA LYS A 6 -3.97 -6.27 -25.33
C LYS A 6 -5.37 -6.57 -25.84
N LYS A 7 -6.29 -5.61 -25.73
CA LYS A 7 -7.62 -5.72 -26.36
C LYS A 7 -7.57 -5.17 -27.79
N GLU A 8 -8.47 -5.63 -28.66
CA GLU A 8 -8.48 -5.28 -30.09
C GLU A 8 -8.51 -3.76 -30.35
N ASN A 9 -9.36 -3.02 -29.63
CA ASN A 9 -9.49 -1.55 -29.78
C ASN A 9 -8.71 -0.74 -28.74
N GLU A 10 -7.62 -1.28 -28.20
CA GLU A 10 -6.84 -0.62 -27.15
C GLU A 10 -5.49 -0.08 -27.64
N SER A 11 -5.23 1.20 -27.34
CA SER A 11 -3.91 1.79 -27.52
C SER A 11 -2.89 1.19 -26.53
N THR A 12 -1.65 1.08 -26.96
CA THR A 12 -0.55 0.56 -26.12
C THR A 12 -0.43 1.33 -24.79
N GLY A 13 -0.62 2.66 -24.81
CA GLY A 13 -0.62 3.50 -23.61
C GLY A 13 -1.74 3.15 -22.62
N ALA A 14 -2.95 2.86 -23.10
CA ALA A 14 -4.06 2.43 -22.23
C ALA A 14 -3.78 1.06 -21.60
N MET A 15 -3.19 0.14 -22.37
CA MET A 15 -2.79 -1.18 -21.87
C MET A 15 -1.74 -1.06 -20.74
N LEU A 16 -0.71 -0.23 -20.93
CA LEU A 16 0.33 0.02 -19.92
C LEU A 16 -0.25 0.64 -18.64
N ARG A 17 -1.22 1.56 -18.76
CA ARG A 17 -1.91 2.12 -17.59
C ARG A 17 -2.65 1.05 -16.79
N ARG A 18 -3.35 0.12 -17.46
CA ARG A 18 -4.00 -1.01 -16.78
C ARG A 18 -3.00 -1.94 -16.12
N PHE A 19 -1.90 -2.23 -16.80
CA PHE A 19 -0.81 -3.03 -16.25
C PHE A 19 -0.24 -2.39 -14.98
N SER A 20 0.11 -1.10 -15.03
CA SER A 20 0.60 -0.35 -13.87
C SER A 20 -0.39 -0.38 -12.71
N LYS A 21 -1.68 -0.12 -12.97
CA LYS A 21 -2.74 -0.20 -11.95
C LYS A 21 -2.84 -1.61 -11.35
N ARG A 22 -2.80 -2.66 -12.17
CA ARG A 22 -2.84 -4.07 -11.70
C ARG A 22 -1.60 -4.42 -10.87
N VAL A 23 -0.41 -3.96 -11.26
CA VAL A 23 0.83 -4.13 -10.49
C VAL A 23 0.75 -3.43 -9.13
N GLN A 24 0.27 -2.19 -9.09
CA GLN A 24 0.09 -1.44 -7.84
C GLN A 24 -0.92 -2.14 -6.90
N LEU A 25 -2.09 -2.53 -7.40
CA LEU A 25 -3.11 -3.23 -6.62
C LEU A 25 -2.63 -4.59 -6.11
N SER A 26 -1.82 -5.31 -6.90
CA SER A 26 -1.28 -6.61 -6.51
C SER A 26 -0.30 -6.56 -5.34
N ARG A 27 0.16 -5.35 -4.94
CA ARG A 27 1.20 -5.12 -3.93
C ARG A 27 2.51 -5.89 -4.17
N PHE A 28 2.73 -6.39 -5.38
CA PHE A 28 3.90 -7.22 -5.70
C PHE A 28 5.21 -6.49 -5.43
N VAL A 29 5.31 -5.22 -5.85
CA VAL A 29 6.48 -4.37 -5.62
C VAL A 29 6.72 -4.13 -4.12
N SER A 30 5.65 -3.85 -3.36
CA SER A 30 5.73 -3.65 -1.92
C SER A 30 6.22 -4.91 -1.20
N ARG A 31 5.67 -6.08 -1.57
CA ARG A 31 6.08 -7.38 -1.03
C ARG A 31 7.52 -7.75 -1.39
N ALA A 32 7.94 -7.47 -2.63
CA ALA A 32 9.31 -7.71 -3.05
C ALA A 32 10.30 -6.85 -2.25
N ARG A 33 9.97 -5.57 -2.04
CA ARG A 33 10.77 -4.66 -1.20
C ARG A 33 10.84 -5.12 0.26
N SER A 34 9.71 -5.56 0.83
CA SER A 34 9.67 -6.01 2.24
C SER A 34 10.45 -7.30 2.47
N ARG A 35 10.55 -8.18 1.46
CA ARG A 35 11.28 -9.44 1.51
C ARG A 35 12.76 -9.34 1.15
N ARG A 36 13.24 -8.16 0.72
CA ARG A 36 14.62 -7.96 0.26
C ARG A 36 15.65 -8.27 1.35
N PHE A 37 15.31 -7.99 2.61
CA PHE A 37 16.18 -8.22 3.75
C PHE A 37 15.47 -9.05 4.80
N TYR A 38 16.24 -9.83 5.56
CA TYR A 38 15.74 -10.53 6.72
C TYR A 38 15.31 -9.53 7.80
N VAL A 39 14.14 -9.77 8.39
CA VAL A 39 13.62 -9.00 9.51
C VAL A 39 13.32 -10.00 10.62
N PRO A 40 13.94 -9.88 11.82
CA PRO A 40 13.65 -10.76 12.94
C PRO A 40 12.19 -10.59 13.39
N LEU A 41 11.59 -11.65 13.96
CA LEU A 41 10.27 -11.52 14.56
C LEU A 41 10.32 -10.50 15.69
N GLY A 42 9.44 -9.49 15.63
CA GLY A 42 9.31 -8.50 16.69
C GLY A 42 8.83 -9.14 18.00
N SER A 43 9.38 -8.65 19.12
CA SER A 43 8.89 -9.00 20.46
C SER A 43 7.47 -8.48 20.68
N ASP A 44 6.75 -9.03 21.65
CA ASP A 44 5.37 -8.62 21.93
C ASP A 44 5.25 -7.15 22.32
N TYR A 45 6.28 -6.60 22.98
CA TYR A 45 6.38 -5.18 23.26
C TYR A 45 6.44 -4.34 21.97
N THR A 46 7.27 -4.73 21.00
CA THR A 46 7.38 -3.99 19.73
C THR A 46 6.07 -4.00 18.95
N LYS A 47 5.39 -5.15 18.88
CA LYS A 47 4.07 -5.29 18.26
C LYS A 47 3.03 -4.38 18.94
N LYS A 48 2.99 -4.37 20.27
CA LYS A 48 2.08 -3.52 21.05
C LYS A 48 2.35 -2.04 20.81
N LYS A 49 3.62 -1.63 20.79
CA LYS A 49 4.04 -0.25 20.52
C LYS A 49 3.59 0.22 19.13
N GLU A 50 3.75 -0.61 18.10
CA GLU A 50 3.28 -0.30 16.75
C GLU A 50 1.75 -0.20 16.67
N ALA A 51 1.02 -1.10 17.34
CA ALA A 51 -0.43 -1.04 17.41
C ALA A 51 -0.93 0.26 18.07
N LEU A 52 -0.33 0.65 19.21
CA LEU A 52 -0.66 1.90 19.90
C LEU A 52 -0.37 3.13 19.02
N ARG A 53 0.75 3.11 18.28
CA ARG A 53 1.09 4.18 17.33
C ARG A 53 0.03 4.32 16.24
N ARG A 54 -0.48 3.20 15.71
CA ARG A 54 -1.53 3.21 14.68
C ARG A 54 -2.83 3.82 15.22
N VAL A 55 -3.27 3.41 16.41
CA VAL A 55 -4.46 3.95 17.07
C VAL A 55 -4.31 5.45 17.35
N ALA A 56 -3.14 5.89 17.80
CA ALA A 56 -2.88 7.31 18.05
C ALA A 56 -2.95 8.12 16.75
N TRP A 57 -2.36 7.61 15.66
CA TRP A 57 -2.41 8.25 14.35
C TRP A 57 -3.84 8.34 13.80
N GLU A 58 -4.65 7.28 13.94
CA GLU A 58 -6.06 7.29 13.52
C GLU A 58 -6.86 8.36 14.25
N LYS A 59 -6.68 8.50 15.58
CA LYS A 59 -7.34 9.55 16.38
C LYS A 59 -6.90 10.95 15.97
N ASP A 60 -5.61 11.14 15.71
CA ASP A 60 -5.07 12.43 15.29
C ASP A 60 -5.57 12.82 13.90
N MET A 61 -5.65 11.85 12.99
CA MET A 61 -6.24 12.05 11.66
C MET A 61 -7.72 12.40 11.74
N GLU A 62 -8.50 11.72 12.59
CA GLU A 62 -9.91 12.03 12.80
C GLU A 62 -10.09 13.46 13.35
N ARG A 63 -9.29 13.85 14.33
CA ARG A 63 -9.28 15.22 14.87
C ARG A 63 -8.95 16.24 13.79
N THR A 64 -7.91 15.98 13.00
CA THR A 64 -7.44 16.87 11.95
C THR A 64 -8.50 17.05 10.85
N ARG A 65 -9.21 15.98 10.51
CA ARG A 65 -10.36 16.01 9.58
C ARG A 65 -11.51 16.83 10.14
N LYS A 66 -11.86 16.66 11.43
CA LYS A 66 -12.89 17.48 12.12
C LYS A 66 -12.52 18.96 12.16
N LEU A 67 -11.23 19.28 12.22
CA LEU A 67 -10.72 20.66 12.19
C LEU A 67 -10.59 21.23 10.77
N GLY A 68 -10.96 20.48 9.72
CA GLY A 68 -10.87 20.92 8.33
C GLY A 68 -9.45 21.11 7.81
N LYS A 69 -8.44 20.52 8.48
CA LYS A 69 -7.02 20.67 8.12
C LYS A 69 -6.56 19.64 7.09
N VAL A 70 -7.35 18.60 6.85
CA VAL A 70 -7.13 17.54 5.85
C VAL A 70 -8.50 17.11 5.31
N GLU A 71 -8.63 16.98 3.99
CA GLU A 71 -9.83 16.48 3.28
C GLU A 71 -9.91 14.93 3.28
#